data_AF-A0A833TBL7-F1
#
_entry.id   AF-A0A833TBL7-F1
#
_cell.length_a   1.000
_cell.length_b   1.000
_cell.length_c   1.000
_cell.angle_alpha   90.00
_cell.angle_beta   90.00
_cell.angle_gamma   90.00
#
_symmetry.space_group_name_H-M   'P 1'
#
loop_
_entity.id
_entity.type
_entity.pdbx_description
1 polymer ?
#
loop_
_entity_poly.entity_id
_entity_poly.type
_entity_poly.pdbx_seq_one_letter_code
_entity_poly.pdbx_strand_id
1 'polypeptide(L)'
;MVGLGVHLSEPGAESYNAVLSALKLGYRHIDTAQYYEIEADVGRAIRDCGIPREAIFVTTKLFINKWGYEKALVATKESNEKLGLGYIDLYLLYAPGDIGVSNFDEAYLGKLLKTAKVKPAVNQVEPHPWMMRPSLVKYCKMHGILLEAYSPLARACKMDDPTLVAIANDVGATAAQVLVAFSLTNDFITLPKSTNPGRQKKQLRGGERQTDAFAS
;
A
#
# COMPACT_ATOMS: atom_id res chain seq x y z
N MET A 1 8.89 -4.80 1.52
CA MET A 1 7.82 -5.09 2.51
C MET A 1 6.51 -5.34 1.77
N VAL A 2 5.66 -6.26 2.24
CA VAL A 2 4.34 -6.55 1.64
C VAL A 2 3.24 -6.09 2.61
N GLY A 3 2.33 -5.24 2.13
CA GLY A 3 1.12 -4.82 2.84
C GLY A 3 -0.16 -5.23 2.11
N LEU A 4 -1.31 -5.10 2.76
CA LEU A 4 -2.63 -5.31 2.13
C LEU A 4 -3.27 -3.96 1.80
N GLY A 5 -3.50 -3.70 0.51
CA GLY A 5 -4.40 -2.63 0.08
C GLY A 5 -5.86 -3.10 0.06
N VAL A 6 -6.80 -2.29 0.55
CA VAL A 6 -8.24 -2.63 0.60
C VAL A 6 -9.12 -1.80 -0.34
N HIS A 7 -8.54 -1.13 -1.33
CA HIS A 7 -9.30 -0.40 -2.34
C HIS A 7 -10.27 -1.32 -3.10
N LEU A 8 -11.49 -0.84 -3.39
CA LEU A 8 -12.58 -1.60 -4.03
C LEU A 8 -13.02 -2.86 -3.25
N SER A 9 -12.93 -2.83 -1.93
CA SER A 9 -13.65 -3.79 -1.08
C SER A 9 -14.99 -3.18 -0.66
N GLU A 10 -16.03 -3.99 -0.68
CA GLU A 10 -17.36 -3.58 -0.25
C GLU A 10 -17.40 -3.35 1.27
N PRO A 11 -18.13 -2.33 1.74
CA PRO A 11 -18.37 -2.11 3.16
C PRO A 11 -19.02 -3.32 3.86
N GLY A 12 -18.76 -3.44 5.16
CA GLY A 12 -19.28 -4.47 6.03
C GLY A 12 -18.42 -5.73 6.07
N ALA A 13 -19.01 -6.88 5.74
CA ALA A 13 -18.37 -8.17 5.96
C ALA A 13 -17.17 -8.42 5.03
N GLU A 14 -17.17 -7.91 3.80
CA GLU A 14 -16.09 -8.17 2.86
C GLU A 14 -14.79 -7.47 3.29
N SER A 15 -14.83 -6.15 3.49
CA SER A 15 -13.68 -5.36 3.96
C SER A 15 -13.14 -5.87 5.30
N TYR A 16 -14.02 -6.15 6.26
CA TYR A 16 -13.66 -6.71 7.56
C TYR A 16 -12.94 -8.05 7.44
N ASN A 17 -13.54 -9.01 6.73
CA ASN A 17 -12.98 -10.35 6.59
C ASN A 17 -11.66 -10.36 5.80
N ALA A 18 -11.51 -9.47 4.82
CA ALA A 18 -10.28 -9.32 4.05
C ALA A 18 -9.11 -8.90 4.95
N VAL A 19 -9.32 -7.89 5.81
CA VAL A 19 -8.30 -7.41 6.77
C VAL A 19 -8.01 -8.48 7.82
N LEU A 20 -9.05 -9.05 8.45
CA LEU A 20 -8.89 -10.05 9.50
C LEU A 20 -8.12 -11.29 8.99
N SER A 21 -8.43 -11.74 7.77
CA SER A 21 -7.75 -12.87 7.15
C SER A 21 -6.28 -12.58 6.87
N ALA A 22 -5.96 -11.38 6.35
CA ALA A 22 -4.59 -11.00 6.07
C ALA A 22 -3.75 -10.92 7.36
N LEU A 23 -4.29 -10.33 8.43
CA LEU A 23 -3.62 -10.25 9.73
C LEU A 23 -3.32 -11.65 10.31
N LYS A 24 -4.30 -12.57 10.22
CA LYS A 24 -4.12 -13.99 10.61
C LYS A 24 -3.08 -14.71 9.77
N LEU A 25 -2.90 -14.32 8.51
CA LEU A 25 -1.89 -14.89 7.62
C LEU A 25 -0.47 -14.35 7.86
N GLY A 26 -0.33 -13.28 8.65
CA GLY A 26 0.98 -12.70 8.99
C GLY A 26 1.22 -11.29 8.44
N TYR A 27 0.28 -10.69 7.71
CA TYR A 27 0.40 -9.28 7.32
C TYR A 27 0.48 -8.39 8.55
N ARG A 28 1.31 -7.35 8.48
CA ARG A 28 1.47 -6.32 9.52
C ARG A 28 1.36 -4.90 8.98
N HIS A 29 0.91 -4.73 7.74
CA HIS A 29 0.69 -3.43 7.10
C HIS A 29 -0.63 -3.44 6.35
N ILE A 30 -1.54 -2.52 6.72
CA ILE A 30 -2.86 -2.35 6.11
C ILE A 30 -2.98 -0.94 5.54
N ASP A 31 -3.36 -0.82 4.27
CA ASP A 31 -3.57 0.45 3.57
C ASP A 31 -5.06 0.63 3.20
N THR A 32 -5.66 1.70 3.72
CA THR A 32 -7.03 2.16 3.42
C THR A 32 -7.04 3.64 3.03
N ALA A 33 -8.21 4.27 2.88
CA ALA A 33 -8.38 5.69 2.64
C ALA A 33 -9.79 6.15 3.04
N GLN A 34 -9.96 7.44 3.35
CA GLN A 34 -11.29 8.04 3.57
C GLN A 34 -12.24 7.80 2.40
N TYR A 35 -11.71 7.93 1.18
CA TYR A 35 -12.46 7.73 -0.06
C TYR A 35 -13.02 6.32 -0.21
N TYR A 36 -12.44 5.32 0.47
CA TYR A 36 -12.89 3.94 0.35
C TYR A 36 -14.12 3.66 1.24
N GLU A 37 -14.43 4.55 2.17
CA GLU A 37 -15.61 4.47 3.06
C GLU A 37 -15.69 3.20 3.94
N ILE A 38 -14.55 2.53 4.17
CA ILE A 38 -14.44 1.28 4.94
C ILE A 38 -13.52 1.36 6.17
N GLU A 39 -13.10 2.57 6.58
CA GLU A 39 -12.21 2.76 7.73
C GLU A 39 -12.76 2.11 9.02
N ALA A 40 -14.07 2.14 9.23
CA ALA A 40 -14.71 1.52 10.39
C ALA A 40 -14.58 -0.01 10.40
N ASP A 41 -14.72 -0.66 9.24
CA ASP A 41 -14.56 -2.12 9.12
C ASP A 41 -13.10 -2.56 9.29
N VAL A 42 -12.16 -1.79 8.72
CA VAL A 42 -10.72 -1.98 8.91
C VAL A 42 -10.37 -1.89 10.39
N GLY A 43 -10.85 -0.83 11.06
CA GLY A 43 -10.66 -0.61 12.48
C GLY A 43 -11.21 -1.73 13.34
N ARG A 44 -12.43 -2.20 13.04
CA ARG A 44 -13.05 -3.34 13.72
C ARG A 44 -12.21 -4.61 13.57
N ALA A 45 -11.77 -4.93 12.35
CA ALA A 45 -10.95 -6.11 12.08
C ALA A 45 -9.62 -6.09 12.85
N ILE A 46 -8.97 -4.92 12.96
CA ILE A 46 -7.71 -4.77 13.70
C ILE A 46 -7.92 -4.98 15.20
N ARG A 47 -9.00 -4.43 15.79
CA ARG A 47 -9.31 -4.66 17.21
C ARG A 47 -9.64 -6.12 17.51
N ASP A 48 -10.34 -6.78 16.60
CA ASP A 48 -10.81 -8.16 16.79
C ASP A 48 -9.73 -9.22 16.51
N CYS A 49 -8.63 -8.87 15.83
CA CYS A 49 -7.64 -9.86 15.38
C CYS A 49 -6.76 -10.45 16.49
N GLY A 50 -6.74 -9.82 17.67
CA GLY A 50 -5.94 -10.26 18.82
C GLY A 50 -4.44 -9.97 18.73
N ILE A 51 -3.98 -9.22 17.72
CA ILE A 51 -2.59 -8.76 17.61
C ILE A 51 -2.46 -7.39 18.28
N PRO A 52 -1.40 -7.12 19.07
CA PRO A 52 -1.18 -5.80 19.66
C PRO A 52 -1.17 -4.70 18.60
N ARG A 53 -1.82 -3.57 18.89
CA ARG A 53 -2.01 -2.46 17.94
C ARG A 53 -0.68 -1.93 17.40
N GLU A 54 0.34 -1.86 18.25
CA GLU A 54 1.71 -1.44 17.94
C GLU A 54 2.47 -2.38 16.99
N ALA A 55 1.98 -3.60 16.79
CA ALA A 55 2.56 -4.53 15.82
C ALA A 55 1.98 -4.38 14.41
N ILE A 56 0.95 -3.53 14.22
CA ILE A 56 0.26 -3.36 12.93
C ILE A 56 0.48 -1.93 12.44
N PHE A 57 1.05 -1.77 11.26
CA PHE A 57 1.18 -0.49 10.58
C PHE A 57 -0.08 -0.18 9.77
N VAL A 58 -0.75 0.94 10.05
CA VAL A 58 -2.00 1.34 9.40
C VAL A 58 -1.82 2.65 8.65
N THR A 59 -2.04 2.60 7.34
CA THR A 59 -2.07 3.77 6.45
C THR A 59 -3.53 4.15 6.13
N THR A 60 -3.88 5.44 6.26
CA THR A 60 -5.09 6.00 5.63
C THR A 60 -4.79 7.34 4.94
N LYS A 61 -5.74 7.88 4.20
CA LYS A 61 -5.51 9.00 3.28
C LYS A 61 -6.59 10.08 3.38
N LEU A 62 -6.17 11.35 3.44
CA LEU A 62 -7.05 12.52 3.39
C LEU A 62 -7.58 12.74 1.97
N PHE A 63 -8.90 12.69 1.79
CA PHE A 63 -9.50 12.88 0.47
C PHE A 63 -9.48 14.35 0.03
N ILE A 64 -9.46 14.58 -1.30
CA ILE A 64 -9.20 15.89 -1.91
C ILE A 64 -10.17 17.00 -1.48
N ASN A 65 -11.44 16.65 -1.21
CA ASN A 65 -12.45 17.62 -0.77
C ASN A 65 -12.25 18.11 0.68
N LYS A 66 -11.34 17.49 1.45
CA LYS A 66 -10.99 17.86 2.83
C LYS A 66 -9.67 18.61 2.92
N TRP A 67 -9.11 19.08 1.81
CA TRP A 67 -7.86 19.84 1.83
C TRP A 67 -8.00 21.24 2.44
N GLY A 68 -6.89 21.72 2.99
CA GLY A 68 -6.81 22.95 3.78
C GLY A 68 -6.53 22.62 5.25
N TYR A 69 -5.73 23.45 5.92
CA TYR A 69 -5.19 23.16 7.25
C TYR A 69 -6.27 22.74 8.27
N GLU A 70 -7.30 23.57 8.48
CA GLU A 70 -8.38 23.27 9.43
C GLU A 70 -9.20 22.03 9.03
N LYS A 71 -9.53 21.89 7.74
CA LYS A 71 -10.29 20.73 7.24
C LYS A 71 -9.50 19.44 7.38
N ALA A 72 -8.18 19.48 7.15
CA ALA A 72 -7.29 18.35 7.32
C ALA A 72 -7.23 17.92 8.80
N LEU A 73 -7.14 18.87 9.74
CA LEU A 73 -7.16 18.57 11.17
C LEU A 73 -8.46 17.87 11.59
N VAL A 74 -9.61 18.38 11.15
CA VAL A 74 -10.93 17.77 11.44
C VAL A 74 -11.03 16.37 10.82
N ALA A 75 -10.73 16.25 9.53
CA ALA A 75 -10.85 15.00 8.80
C ALA A 75 -9.86 13.93 9.29
N THR A 76 -8.67 14.31 9.77
CA THR A 76 -7.72 13.37 10.39
C THR A 76 -8.31 12.77 11.67
N LYS A 77 -8.96 13.59 12.50
CA LYS A 77 -9.65 13.12 13.72
C LYS A 77 -10.82 12.20 13.37
N GLU A 78 -11.63 12.57 12.39
CA GLU A 78 -12.73 11.72 11.89
C GLU A 78 -12.22 10.34 11.43
N SER A 79 -11.12 10.28 10.66
CA SER A 79 -10.49 9.02 10.27
C SER A 79 -10.02 8.20 11.47
N ASN A 80 -9.35 8.84 12.45
CA ASN A 80 -8.86 8.15 13.64
C ASN A 80 -10.01 7.62 14.52
N GLU A 81 -11.11 8.37 14.62
CA GLU A 81 -12.33 7.96 15.32
C GLU A 81 -13.03 6.79 14.63
N LYS A 82 -13.19 6.85 13.30
CA LYS A 82 -13.76 5.74 12.50
C LYS A 82 -12.92 4.48 12.64
N LEU A 83 -11.60 4.61 12.48
CA LEU A 83 -10.67 3.50 12.69
C LEU A 83 -10.74 3.02 14.15
N GLY A 84 -10.88 3.91 15.12
CA GLY A 84 -10.98 3.57 16.54
C GLY A 84 -9.73 2.85 17.06
N LEU A 85 -8.55 3.32 16.64
CA LEU A 85 -7.26 2.67 16.91
C LEU A 85 -6.33 3.49 17.83
N GLY A 86 -6.76 4.68 18.26
CA GLY A 86 -5.98 5.61 19.08
C GLY A 86 -5.02 6.48 18.27
N TYR A 87 -4.31 5.92 17.30
CA TYR A 87 -3.42 6.64 16.38
C TYR A 87 -3.40 6.01 14.97
N ILE A 88 -2.87 6.76 14.01
CA ILE A 88 -2.61 6.36 12.61
C ILE A 88 -1.09 6.35 12.41
N ASP A 89 -0.52 5.28 11.84
CA ASP A 89 0.93 5.16 11.64
C ASP A 89 1.41 6.02 10.46
N LEU A 90 0.64 6.07 9.38
CA LEU A 90 0.90 6.90 8.21
C LEU A 90 -0.39 7.53 7.70
N TYR A 91 -0.39 8.85 7.58
CA TYR A 91 -1.49 9.59 6.98
C TYR A 91 -1.00 10.28 5.72
N LEU A 92 -1.54 9.88 4.58
CA LEU A 92 -1.15 10.42 3.27
C LEU A 92 -2.17 11.45 2.81
N LEU A 93 -1.76 12.46 2.05
CA LEU A 93 -2.75 13.15 1.23
C LEU A 93 -3.05 12.29 -0.02
N TYR A 94 -4.34 12.05 -0.27
CA TYR A 94 -4.80 11.20 -1.39
C TYR A 94 -4.33 11.72 -2.75
N ALA A 95 -4.08 13.03 -2.82
CA ALA A 95 -3.33 13.74 -3.86
C ALA A 95 -2.55 14.89 -3.14
N PRO A 96 -1.90 15.87 -3.78
CA PRO A 96 -0.85 16.66 -3.13
C PRO A 96 -0.90 17.33 -1.74
N GLY A 97 -0.07 16.82 -0.78
CA GLY A 97 0.49 17.46 0.44
C GLY A 97 0.88 16.45 1.56
N ASP A 98 1.28 16.90 2.77
CA ASP A 98 2.26 16.27 3.70
C ASP A 98 1.97 14.94 4.49
N ILE A 99 3.00 14.52 5.27
CA ILE A 99 3.40 13.26 5.96
C ILE A 99 3.79 12.09 5.05
N GLY A 100 3.12 12.01 3.91
CA GLY A 100 3.52 11.26 2.75
C GLY A 100 2.54 11.60 1.64
N VAL A 101 2.94 11.31 0.41
CA VAL A 101 2.18 11.73 -0.76
C VAL A 101 1.70 10.52 -1.55
N SER A 102 0.67 10.71 -2.38
CA SER A 102 0.28 9.74 -3.38
C SER A 102 0.11 10.42 -4.73
N ASN A 103 0.54 9.74 -5.81
CA ASN A 103 0.44 10.18 -7.20
C ASN A 103 1.23 11.45 -7.55
N PHE A 104 2.39 11.68 -6.91
CA PHE A 104 3.26 12.78 -7.30
C PHE A 104 4.26 12.36 -8.35
N ASP A 105 4.40 13.21 -9.37
CA ASP A 105 5.57 13.23 -10.23
C ASP A 105 6.70 14.10 -9.65
N GLU A 106 7.84 14.11 -10.34
CA GLU A 106 9.05 14.84 -9.97
C GLU A 106 8.82 16.35 -9.89
N ALA A 107 7.93 16.90 -10.73
CA ALA A 107 7.63 18.33 -10.74
C ALA A 107 6.83 18.73 -9.51
N TYR A 108 5.82 17.94 -9.11
CA TYR A 108 5.07 18.16 -7.88
C TYR A 108 5.95 17.95 -6.64
N LEU A 109 6.79 16.90 -6.63
CA LEU A 109 7.74 16.69 -5.52
C LEU A 109 8.71 17.87 -5.42
N GLY A 110 9.28 18.32 -6.55
CA GLY A 110 10.18 19.45 -6.58
C GLY A 110 9.56 20.77 -6.10
N LYS A 111 8.25 20.98 -6.33
CA LYS A 111 7.51 22.10 -5.74
C LYS A 111 7.31 21.92 -4.25
N LEU A 112 6.85 20.75 -3.81
CA LEU A 112 6.59 20.45 -2.40
C LEU A 112 7.85 20.61 -1.56
N LEU A 113 8.98 20.05 -2.01
CA LEU A 113 10.25 20.10 -1.28
C LEU A 113 10.82 21.52 -1.09
N LYS A 114 10.37 22.51 -1.86
CA LYS A 114 10.77 23.92 -1.67
C LYS A 114 10.08 24.58 -0.47
N THR A 115 8.90 24.11 -0.11
CA THR A 115 8.06 24.75 0.91
C THR A 115 7.79 23.84 2.12
N ALA A 116 7.94 22.53 1.96
CA ALA A 116 7.67 21.56 2.99
C ALA A 116 8.63 21.73 4.18
N LYS A 117 8.05 21.85 5.39
CA LYS A 117 8.83 21.83 6.64
C LYS A 117 9.31 20.43 6.98
N VAL A 118 8.56 19.41 6.54
CA VAL A 118 8.86 17.99 6.73
C VAL A 118 8.82 17.33 5.36
N LYS A 119 9.92 16.70 4.97
CA LYS A 119 10.00 15.94 3.71
C LYS A 119 8.99 14.77 3.73
N PRO A 120 8.24 14.50 2.65
CA PRO A 120 7.39 13.32 2.59
C PRO A 120 8.22 12.05 2.76
N ALA A 121 7.78 11.15 3.65
CA ALA A 121 8.48 9.89 3.89
C ALA A 121 8.25 8.88 2.75
N VAL A 122 7.04 8.90 2.18
CA VAL A 122 6.56 7.96 1.15
C VAL A 122 5.94 8.73 -0.02
N ASN A 123 6.09 8.22 -1.24
CA ASN A 123 5.25 8.55 -2.39
C ASN A 123 4.56 7.27 -2.91
N GLN A 124 3.25 7.14 -2.68
CA GLN A 124 2.46 6.00 -3.10
C GLN A 124 1.98 6.19 -4.56
N VAL A 125 2.48 5.39 -5.50
CA VAL A 125 2.21 5.50 -6.95
C VAL A 125 1.89 4.12 -7.56
N GLU A 126 1.61 4.05 -8.87
CA GLU A 126 1.42 2.79 -9.62
C GLU A 126 2.69 2.41 -10.39
N PRO A 127 3.65 1.68 -9.77
CA PRO A 127 4.74 1.03 -10.47
C PRO A 127 4.50 -0.47 -10.62
N HIS A 128 4.61 -0.94 -11.85
CA HIS A 128 4.61 -2.36 -12.24
C HIS A 128 5.36 -2.49 -13.58
N PRO A 129 5.64 -3.70 -14.11
CA PRO A 129 6.48 -3.84 -15.31
C PRO A 129 6.06 -2.97 -16.51
N TRP A 130 4.76 -2.77 -16.71
CA TRP A 130 4.22 -1.92 -17.78
C TRP A 130 4.10 -0.42 -17.45
N MET A 131 4.41 0.01 -16.23
CA MET A 131 4.36 1.41 -15.78
C MET A 131 5.48 1.66 -14.76
N MET A 132 6.73 1.42 -15.15
CA MET A 132 7.84 1.42 -14.18
C MET A 132 8.22 2.82 -13.64
N ARG A 133 7.92 3.89 -14.40
CA ARG A 133 8.23 5.28 -14.03
C ARG A 133 9.69 5.49 -13.57
N PRO A 134 10.70 5.09 -14.37
CA PRO A 134 12.10 5.00 -13.92
C PRO A 134 12.70 6.34 -13.45
N SER A 135 12.30 7.47 -14.05
CA SER A 135 12.74 8.80 -13.64
C SER A 135 12.24 9.16 -12.24
N LEU A 136 10.96 8.89 -11.96
CA LEU A 136 10.35 9.11 -10.65
C LEU A 136 10.94 8.19 -9.59
N VAL A 137 11.17 6.92 -9.93
CA VAL A 137 11.86 5.96 -9.05
C VAL A 137 13.22 6.49 -8.64
N LYS A 138 14.04 6.92 -9.62
CA LYS A 138 15.35 7.51 -9.36
C LYS A 138 15.25 8.78 -8.50
N TYR A 139 14.30 9.65 -8.81
CA TYR A 139 14.08 10.89 -8.07
C TYR A 139 13.75 10.62 -6.60
N CYS A 140 12.75 9.77 -6.33
CA CYS A 140 12.37 9.39 -4.97
C CYS A 140 13.56 8.78 -4.21
N LYS A 141 14.32 7.89 -4.84
CA LYS A 141 15.50 7.25 -4.23
C LYS A 141 16.57 8.28 -3.87
N MET A 142 16.88 9.21 -4.78
CA MET A 142 17.84 10.30 -4.55
C MET A 142 17.44 11.23 -3.40
N HIS A 143 16.13 11.48 -3.24
CA HIS A 143 15.61 12.34 -2.17
C HIS A 143 15.30 11.57 -0.89
N GLY A 144 15.57 10.26 -0.82
CA GLY A 144 15.25 9.42 0.35
C GLY A 144 13.75 9.43 0.67
N ILE A 145 12.92 9.31 -0.38
CA ILE A 145 11.47 9.15 -0.33
C ILE A 145 11.18 7.70 -0.72
N LEU A 146 10.54 6.93 0.14
CA LEU A 146 10.18 5.54 -0.14
C LEU A 146 9.07 5.49 -1.20
N LEU A 147 9.11 4.49 -2.08
CA LEU A 147 8.02 4.23 -3.00
C LEU A 147 7.13 3.12 -2.46
N GLU A 148 5.84 3.40 -2.46
CA GLU A 148 4.79 2.43 -2.13
C GLU A 148 3.94 2.17 -3.37
N ALA A 149 3.93 0.93 -3.83
CA ALA A 149 3.31 0.49 -5.06
C ALA A 149 1.85 0.09 -4.81
N TYR A 150 0.90 0.95 -5.20
CA TYR A 150 -0.49 0.56 -5.35
C TYR A 150 -0.70 -0.11 -6.71
N SER A 151 -1.75 -0.93 -6.81
CA SER A 151 -2.01 -1.76 -8.01
C SER A 151 -0.78 -2.54 -8.54
N PRO A 152 0.07 -3.13 -7.67
CA PRO A 152 1.34 -3.73 -8.11
C PRO A 152 1.12 -4.93 -9.04
N LEU A 153 -0.10 -5.49 -9.05
CA LEU A 153 -0.51 -6.59 -9.90
C LEU A 153 -1.12 -6.15 -11.25
N ALA A 154 -0.93 -4.88 -11.65
CA ALA A 154 -1.53 -4.28 -12.84
C ALA A 154 -3.06 -4.52 -12.90
N ARG A 155 -3.73 -4.40 -11.75
CA ARG A 155 -5.17 -4.68 -11.57
C ARG A 155 -5.62 -6.05 -12.08
N ALA A 156 -4.70 -7.01 -12.13
CA ALA A 156 -4.85 -8.34 -12.72
C ALA A 156 -5.12 -8.37 -14.24
N CYS A 157 -5.02 -7.25 -14.95
CA CYS A 157 -5.24 -7.17 -16.40
C CYS A 157 -4.11 -7.78 -17.25
N LYS A 158 -3.01 -8.17 -16.62
CA LYS A 158 -1.79 -8.67 -17.29
C LYS A 158 -1.37 -10.07 -16.84
N MET A 159 -2.26 -10.81 -16.17
CA MET A 159 -1.93 -12.14 -15.63
C MET A 159 -1.63 -13.17 -16.71
N ASP A 160 -2.19 -12.99 -17.91
CA ASP A 160 -2.00 -13.87 -19.06
C ASP A 160 -0.94 -13.33 -20.04
N ASP A 161 -0.17 -12.30 -19.67
CA ASP A 161 0.93 -11.81 -20.50
C ASP A 161 1.95 -12.94 -20.71
N PRO A 162 2.31 -13.28 -21.97
CA PRO A 162 3.13 -14.47 -22.25
C PRO A 162 4.52 -14.38 -21.62
N THR A 163 5.07 -13.16 -21.46
CA THR A 163 6.36 -12.96 -20.80
C THR A 163 6.24 -13.23 -19.31
N LEU A 164 5.19 -12.69 -18.67
CA LEU A 164 4.94 -12.93 -17.25
C LEU A 164 4.70 -14.42 -16.95
N VAL A 165 3.90 -15.09 -17.79
CA VAL A 165 3.62 -16.53 -17.67
C VAL A 165 4.88 -17.36 -17.87
N ALA A 166 5.70 -17.05 -18.87
CA ALA A 166 6.96 -17.75 -19.11
C ALA A 166 7.89 -17.64 -17.91
N ILE A 167 8.08 -16.44 -17.35
CA ILE A 167 8.89 -16.22 -16.15
C ILE A 167 8.30 -16.99 -14.96
N ALA A 168 6.99 -16.90 -14.74
CA ALA A 168 6.31 -17.58 -13.63
C ALA A 168 6.51 -19.11 -13.68
N ASN A 169 6.43 -19.70 -14.88
CA ASN A 169 6.70 -21.12 -15.09
C ASN A 169 8.15 -21.48 -14.82
N ASP A 170 9.11 -20.68 -15.33
CA ASP A 170 10.54 -20.89 -15.15
C ASP A 170 10.95 -20.92 -13.67
N VAL A 171 10.37 -20.02 -12.87
CA VAL A 171 10.68 -19.92 -11.42
C VAL A 171 9.75 -20.72 -10.51
N GLY A 172 8.85 -21.54 -11.05
CA GLY A 172 7.88 -22.32 -10.26
C GLY A 172 7.02 -21.45 -9.33
N ALA A 173 6.55 -20.30 -9.83
CA ALA A 173 5.77 -19.33 -9.09
C ALA A 173 4.48 -18.96 -9.84
N THR A 174 3.58 -18.24 -9.17
CA THR A 174 2.42 -17.63 -9.84
C THR A 174 2.78 -16.27 -10.42
N ALA A 175 2.09 -15.84 -11.47
CA ALA A 175 2.20 -14.49 -12.05
C ALA A 175 2.13 -13.38 -10.97
N ALA A 176 1.22 -13.51 -10.00
CA ALA A 176 1.10 -12.56 -8.89
C ALA A 176 2.34 -12.53 -7.98
N GLN A 177 2.98 -13.69 -7.74
CA GLN A 177 4.22 -13.76 -6.95
C GLN A 177 5.39 -13.11 -7.69
N VAL A 178 5.48 -13.30 -9.01
CA VAL A 178 6.50 -12.64 -9.84
C VAL A 178 6.34 -11.12 -9.77
N LEU A 179 5.11 -10.60 -9.85
CA LEU A 179 4.86 -9.15 -9.73
C LEU A 179 5.14 -8.60 -8.32
N VAL A 180 4.85 -9.37 -7.27
CA VAL A 180 5.27 -9.01 -5.90
C VAL A 180 6.79 -8.97 -5.78
N ALA A 181 7.49 -10.00 -6.29
CA ALA A 181 8.96 -10.05 -6.28
C ALA A 181 9.58 -8.92 -7.10
N PHE A 182 8.96 -8.54 -8.22
CA PHE A 182 9.35 -7.37 -9.01
C PHE A 182 9.31 -6.09 -8.18
N SER A 183 8.21 -5.82 -7.47
CA SER A 183 8.12 -4.63 -6.61
C SER A 183 9.23 -4.62 -5.56
N LEU A 184 9.45 -5.75 -4.89
CA LEU A 184 10.42 -5.84 -3.80
C LEU A 184 11.86 -5.72 -4.28
N THR A 185 12.19 -6.26 -5.46
CA THR A 185 13.52 -6.14 -6.09
C THR A 185 13.85 -4.70 -6.46
N ASN A 186 12.84 -3.85 -6.62
CA ASN A 186 12.99 -2.43 -6.89
C ASN A 186 12.90 -1.56 -5.62
N ASP A 187 12.98 -2.16 -4.43
CA ASP A 187 12.86 -1.51 -3.12
C ASP A 187 11.50 -0.83 -2.90
N PHE A 188 10.43 -1.32 -3.53
CA PHE A 188 9.08 -0.82 -3.30
C PHE A 188 8.42 -1.51 -2.11
N ILE A 189 7.69 -0.75 -1.31
CA ILE A 189 6.65 -1.31 -0.44
C ILE A 189 5.49 -1.71 -1.36
N THR A 190 5.05 -2.97 -1.35
CA THR A 190 4.03 -3.44 -2.31
C THR A 190 2.70 -3.70 -1.63
N LEU A 191 1.61 -3.18 -2.21
CA LEU A 191 0.25 -3.25 -1.67
C LEU A 191 -0.70 -4.05 -2.58
N PRO A 192 -0.50 -5.37 -2.78
CA PRO A 192 -1.47 -6.18 -3.50
C PRO A 192 -2.82 -6.22 -2.77
N LYS A 193 -3.92 -6.16 -3.52
CA LYS A 193 -5.28 -6.33 -3.00
C LYS A 193 -5.75 -7.77 -3.15
N SER A 194 -6.41 -8.31 -2.12
CA SER A 194 -7.25 -9.51 -2.27
C SER A 194 -8.22 -9.67 -1.10
N THR A 195 -9.42 -10.13 -1.40
CA THR A 195 -10.43 -10.56 -0.41
C THR A 195 -10.45 -12.09 -0.25
N ASN A 196 -9.68 -12.82 -1.06
CA ASN A 196 -9.57 -14.28 -1.00
C ASN A 196 -8.32 -14.69 -0.18
N PRO A 197 -8.47 -15.40 0.95
CA PRO A 197 -7.36 -15.79 1.81
C PRO A 197 -6.28 -16.63 1.11
N GLY A 198 -6.66 -17.49 0.17
CA GLY A 198 -5.72 -18.30 -0.61
C GLY A 198 -4.81 -17.44 -1.50
N ARG A 199 -5.36 -16.37 -2.09
CA ARG A 199 -4.56 -15.39 -2.87
C ARG A 199 -3.70 -14.53 -1.96
N GLN A 200 -4.22 -14.05 -0.82
CA GLN A 200 -3.44 -13.31 0.19
C GLN A 200 -2.21 -14.12 0.63
N LYS A 201 -2.40 -15.40 0.97
CA LYS A 201 -1.30 -16.29 1.38
C LYS A 201 -0.23 -16.44 0.29
N LYS A 202 -0.63 -16.56 -0.98
CA LYS A 202 0.30 -16.66 -2.12
C LYS A 202 1.08 -15.35 -2.32
N GLN A 203 0.40 -14.20 -2.19
CA GLN A 203 1.00 -12.86 -2.33
C GLN A 203 2.03 -12.61 -1.23
N LEU A 204 1.69 -12.90 0.03
CA LEU A 204 2.62 -12.76 1.17
C LEU A 204 3.89 -13.61 0.99
N ARG A 205 3.71 -14.88 0.61
CA ARG A 205 4.82 -15.81 0.29
C ARG A 205 5.70 -15.33 -0.87
N GLY A 206 5.16 -14.52 -1.78
CA GLY A 206 5.94 -13.89 -2.85
C GLY A 206 7.05 -12.99 -2.29
N GLY A 207 6.83 -12.37 -1.13
CA GLY A 207 7.85 -11.58 -0.45
C GLY A 207 8.85 -12.40 0.36
N GLU A 208 8.43 -13.54 0.91
CA GLU A 208 9.31 -14.45 1.66
C GLU A 208 10.35 -15.12 0.74
N ARG A 209 9.99 -15.50 -0.50
CA ARG A 209 10.94 -16.14 -1.43
C ARG A 209 12.13 -15.25 -1.82
N GLN A 210 11.99 -13.93 -1.71
CA GLN A 210 13.09 -13.03 -2.04
C GLN A 210 14.20 -13.10 -0.99
N THR A 211 13.93 -13.40 0.27
CA THR A 211 14.98 -13.51 1.29
C THR A 211 15.83 -14.77 1.12
N ASP A 212 15.28 -15.83 0.54
CA ASP A 212 15.97 -17.11 0.37
C ASP A 212 16.89 -17.13 -0.86
N ALA A 213 16.56 -16.38 -1.92
CA ALA A 213 17.35 -16.31 -3.15
C ALA A 213 18.64 -15.46 -3.03
N PHE A 214 18.79 -14.70 -1.94
CA PHE A 214 20.00 -13.90 -1.64
C PHE A 214 20.76 -14.40 -0.40
N ALA A 215 20.34 -15.53 0.19
CA ALA A 215 21.00 -16.17 1.33
C ALA A 215 21.86 -17.39 0.95
N SER A 216 22.03 -17.66 -0.35
CA SER A 216 22.90 -18.71 -0.92
C SER A 216 24.03 -18.13 -1.74
#